data_AF-A0A6L7WPY6-F1
#
_entry.id   AF-A0A6L7WPY6-F1
#
_cell.length_a   1.000
_cell.length_b   1.000
_cell.length_c   1.000
_cell.angle_alpha   90.00
_cell.angle_beta   90.00
_cell.angle_gamma   90.00
#
_symmetry.space_group_name_H-M   'P 1'
#
loop_
_entity.id
_entity.type
_entity.pdbx_description
1 polymer ?
#
loop_
_entity_poly.entity_id
_entity_poly.type
_entity_poly.pdbx_seq_one_letter_code
_entity_poly.pdbx_strand_id
1 'polypeptide(L)'
;MPEPFVQTRSNLISILEEIDVIAGPRVEVLIRDTEPFTDAAREARETFGIQPRPVRNVSTARSEVEEVFLGVAFTCGAEEQVIGFFDVGLPAEYELMRSIRVVAGTERKRVGVVATMANLFGGTNFQRNQFTPQWSVVTELRKQYDVVEISPEMAIGQDVDALLVPLPSSLQTDEQGFVADYIRSGKPALILVDPLPAVNPTLSPSEWVGDGNPFTYPPGQPRPGPRGNVREWIRNLGVDWEPPRIVWDAYNPHPELAHMPEDVVFLGAGNENPATFDAGDPMTARLQELVLLFPGSLQAVEDPRFEFQPLLRSGMVSGANGYFSLVRGTPFGPQVNPSPPRRQDDDDYIVAARIRSVGGGAADEAVAEPEPETGAAASPEAAEADAEAAASVAGAEP
;
A
#
# COMPACT_ATOMS: atom_id res chain seq x y z
N MET A 1 35.80 -10.95 7.57
CA MET A 1 34.39 -10.56 7.72
C MET A 1 33.75 -11.54 8.70
N PRO A 2 33.30 -11.08 9.87
CA PRO A 2 32.65 -11.93 10.87
C PRO A 2 31.37 -12.57 10.35
N GLU A 3 31.06 -13.78 10.84
CA GLU A 3 29.91 -14.60 10.41
C GLU A 3 28.58 -13.83 10.32
N PRO A 4 28.19 -12.98 11.30
CA PRO A 4 26.91 -12.27 11.25
C PRO A 4 26.76 -11.31 10.05
N PHE A 5 27.87 -10.88 9.44
CA PHE A 5 27.88 -9.89 8.35
C PHE A 5 28.18 -10.51 6.98
N VAL A 6 28.44 -11.82 6.89
CA VAL A 6 28.76 -12.48 5.62
C VAL A 6 27.61 -12.32 4.62
N GLN A 7 26.37 -12.56 5.06
CA GLN A 7 25.20 -12.42 4.19
C GLN A 7 24.97 -10.96 3.78
N THR A 8 25.06 -10.02 4.72
CA THR A 8 24.92 -8.59 4.45
C THR A 8 25.94 -8.11 3.41
N ARG A 9 27.22 -8.51 3.56
CA ARG A 9 28.27 -8.18 2.59
C ARG A 9 27.97 -8.78 1.22
N SER A 10 27.58 -10.06 1.17
CA SER A 10 27.28 -10.74 -0.09
C SER A 10 26.13 -10.06 -0.83
N ASN A 11 25.05 -9.72 -0.11
CA ASN A 11 23.91 -9.00 -0.68
C ASN A 11 24.32 -7.62 -1.19
N LEU A 12 25.07 -6.86 -0.39
CA LEU A 12 25.54 -5.52 -0.75
C LEU A 12 26.37 -5.53 -2.04
N ILE A 13 27.36 -6.42 -2.12
CA ILE A 13 28.23 -6.55 -3.31
C ILE A 13 27.40 -6.96 -4.52
N SER A 14 26.53 -7.96 -4.38
CA SER A 14 25.71 -8.44 -5.50
C SER A 14 24.84 -7.32 -6.08
N ILE A 15 24.23 -6.50 -5.22
CA ILE A 15 23.40 -5.36 -5.66
C ILE A 15 24.26 -4.28 -6.32
N LEU A 16 25.42 -3.95 -5.76
CA LEU A 16 26.34 -2.97 -6.33
C LEU A 16 26.82 -3.39 -7.73
N GLU A 17 27.21 -4.65 -7.90
CA GLU A 17 27.61 -5.21 -9.21
C GLU A 17 26.45 -5.20 -10.21
N GLU A 18 25.23 -5.53 -9.76
CA GLU A 18 24.04 -5.46 -10.60
C GLU A 18 23.76 -4.02 -11.07
N ILE A 19 23.89 -3.03 -10.17
CA ILE A 19 23.74 -1.62 -10.50
C ILE A 19 24.76 -1.19 -11.55
N ASP A 20 26.03 -1.55 -11.40
CA ASP A 20 27.11 -1.20 -12.34
C ASP A 20 26.79 -1.71 -13.77
N VAL A 21 26.32 -2.97 -13.86
CA VAL A 21 25.94 -3.60 -15.12
C VAL A 21 24.71 -2.94 -15.75
N ILE A 22 23.66 -2.67 -14.97
CA ILE A 22 22.38 -2.12 -15.48
C ILE A 22 22.51 -0.63 -15.82
N ALA A 23 23.22 0.14 -14.99
CA ALA A 23 23.31 1.58 -15.15
C ALA A 23 24.17 1.98 -16.37
N GLY A 24 25.11 1.12 -16.76
CA GLY A 24 26.09 1.39 -17.81
C GLY A 24 26.93 2.62 -17.42
N PRO A 25 27.16 3.59 -18.32
CA PRO A 25 28.05 4.73 -18.04
C PRO A 25 27.48 5.74 -17.03
N ARG A 26 26.28 5.51 -16.47
CA ARG A 26 25.62 6.43 -15.54
C ARG A 26 26.05 6.25 -14.08
N VAL A 27 26.53 5.05 -13.74
CA VAL A 27 27.05 4.73 -12.40
C VAL A 27 28.32 3.95 -12.61
N GLU A 28 29.37 4.34 -11.88
CA GLU A 28 30.63 3.58 -11.80
C GLU A 28 30.76 3.06 -10.38
N VAL A 29 30.85 1.75 -10.22
CA VAL A 29 31.01 1.11 -8.91
C VAL A 29 32.46 0.74 -8.69
N LEU A 30 33.06 1.30 -7.63
CA LEU A 30 34.41 0.97 -7.20
C LEU A 30 34.37 0.25 -5.84
N ILE A 31 34.59 -1.06 -5.85
CA ILE A 31 34.68 -1.86 -4.63
C ILE A 31 36.13 -1.91 -4.15
N ARG A 32 36.39 -1.45 -2.93
CA ARG A 32 37.70 -1.51 -2.27
C ARG A 32 37.60 -2.41 -1.04
N ASP A 33 38.29 -3.54 -1.06
CA ASP A 33 38.50 -4.30 0.16
C ASP A 33 39.43 -3.52 1.09
N THR A 34 38.96 -3.25 2.31
CA THR A 34 39.71 -2.50 3.33
C THR A 34 40.16 -3.44 4.43
N GLU A 35 41.47 -3.45 4.69
CA GLU A 35 42.03 -4.02 5.92
C GLU A 35 42.53 -2.88 6.84
N PRO A 36 42.61 -3.09 8.16
CA PRO A 36 43.18 -2.10 9.07
C PRO A 36 44.54 -1.60 8.58
N PHE A 37 44.74 -0.28 8.62
CA PHE A 37 45.98 0.41 8.21
C PHE A 37 46.31 0.39 6.71
N THR A 38 45.41 -0.06 5.83
CA THR A 38 45.56 0.09 4.38
C THR A 38 45.26 1.51 3.88
N ASP A 39 45.76 1.87 2.70
CA ASP A 39 45.42 3.15 2.05
C ASP A 39 43.93 3.28 1.78
N ALA A 40 43.25 2.19 1.39
CA ALA A 40 41.80 2.17 1.19
C ALA A 40 41.05 2.45 2.52
N ALA A 41 41.50 1.88 3.64
CA ALA A 41 40.94 2.17 4.97
C ALA A 41 41.24 3.60 5.45
N ARG A 42 42.34 4.21 4.99
CA ARG A 42 42.65 5.62 5.24
C ARG A 42 41.74 6.53 4.41
N GLU A 43 41.61 6.26 3.11
CA GLU A 43 40.70 6.99 2.21
C GLU A 43 39.26 6.95 2.69
N ALA A 44 38.75 5.77 3.06
CA ALA A 44 37.41 5.60 3.61
C ALA A 44 37.15 6.52 4.82
N ARG A 45 38.13 6.64 5.74
CA ARG A 45 38.00 7.47 6.95
C ARG A 45 38.22 8.95 6.69
N GLU A 46 39.25 9.31 5.93
CA GLU A 46 39.68 10.70 5.74
C GLU A 46 38.82 11.44 4.70
N THR A 47 38.44 10.76 3.61
CA THR A 47 37.66 11.36 2.53
C THR A 47 36.16 11.28 2.82
N PHE A 48 35.67 10.09 3.18
CA PHE A 48 34.23 9.83 3.27
C PHE A 48 33.70 9.70 4.70
N GLY A 49 34.57 9.77 5.71
CA GLY A 49 34.16 9.62 7.11
C GLY A 49 33.63 8.23 7.49
N ILE A 50 33.83 7.21 6.64
CA ILE A 50 33.44 5.82 6.89
C ILE A 50 34.41 5.24 7.92
N GLN A 51 33.92 5.03 9.15
CA GLN A 51 34.71 4.49 10.26
C GLN A 51 34.52 2.98 10.39
N PRO A 52 35.55 2.22 10.80
CA PRO A 52 35.37 0.82 11.11
C PRO A 52 34.50 0.66 12.35
N ARG A 53 33.71 -0.42 12.41
CA ARG A 53 32.96 -0.80 13.60
C ARG A 53 33.54 -2.08 14.22
N PRO A 54 33.68 -2.14 15.55
CA PRO A 54 34.07 -3.35 16.25
C PRO A 54 32.93 -4.37 16.23
N VAL A 55 33.16 -5.52 15.61
CA VAL A 55 32.20 -6.62 15.52
C VAL A 55 32.76 -7.84 16.25
N ARG A 56 31.94 -8.46 17.09
CA ARG A 56 32.30 -9.69 17.79
C ARG A 56 32.17 -10.88 16.87
N ASN A 57 33.23 -11.65 16.73
CA ASN A 57 33.18 -12.94 16.05
C ASN A 57 32.73 -14.01 17.07
N VAL A 58 31.56 -14.60 16.84
CA VAL A 58 30.94 -15.59 17.76
C VAL A 58 31.42 -17.02 17.44
N SER A 59 32.07 -17.24 16.29
CA SER A 59 32.46 -18.57 15.81
C SER A 59 33.76 -19.10 16.42
N THR A 60 34.57 -18.24 17.05
CA THR A 60 35.85 -18.63 17.68
C THR A 60 35.74 -18.72 19.22
N ALA A 61 36.36 -19.75 19.81
CA ALA A 61 36.43 -19.95 21.26
C ALA A 61 37.09 -18.79 22.03
N ARG A 62 37.78 -17.89 21.32
CA ARG A 62 38.09 -16.53 21.75
C ARG A 62 37.14 -15.59 21.02
N SER A 63 36.34 -14.83 21.77
CA SER A 63 35.55 -13.73 21.22
C SER A 63 36.49 -12.61 20.79
N GLU A 64 37.11 -12.75 19.63
CA GLU A 64 37.92 -11.70 19.01
C GLU A 64 36.98 -10.62 18.44
N VAL A 65 37.34 -9.37 18.72
CA VAL A 65 36.66 -8.20 18.18
C VAL A 65 37.43 -7.79 16.93
N GLU A 66 36.80 -7.91 15.77
CA GLU A 66 37.35 -7.49 14.49
C GLU A 66 36.83 -6.09 14.15
N GLU A 67 37.70 -5.21 13.65
CA GLU A 67 37.28 -3.92 13.10
C GLU A 67 36.90 -4.08 11.63
N VAL A 68 35.63 -3.80 11.32
CA VAL A 68 35.05 -4.03 9.99
C VAL A 68 34.65 -2.71 9.37
N PHE A 69 35.00 -2.50 8.10
CA PHE A 69 34.35 -1.49 7.26
C PHE A 69 33.28 -2.19 6.42
N LEU A 70 32.10 -1.59 6.38
CA LEU A 70 31.02 -2.03 5.50
C LEU A 70 30.16 -0.81 5.18
N GLY A 71 30.75 0.20 4.55
CA GLY A 71 30.09 1.44 4.18
C GLY A 71 30.18 1.71 2.68
N VAL A 72 29.38 2.66 2.20
CA VAL A 72 29.35 3.08 0.79
C VAL A 72 29.24 4.60 0.74
N ALA A 73 30.05 5.23 -0.10
CA ALA A 73 29.95 6.65 -0.43
C ALA A 73 29.43 6.80 -1.86
N PHE A 74 28.58 7.79 -2.07
CA PHE A 74 27.98 8.14 -3.35
C PHE A 74 28.39 9.56 -3.69
N THR A 75 28.90 9.77 -4.89
CA THR A 75 29.33 11.09 -5.36
C THR A 75 28.74 11.36 -6.74
N CYS A 76 28.22 12.57 -6.94
CA CYS A 76 27.74 13.03 -8.25
C CYS A 76 27.91 14.54 -8.36
N GLY A 77 28.90 14.97 -9.14
CA GLY A 77 29.28 16.38 -9.22
C GLY A 77 29.75 16.91 -7.86
N ALA A 78 29.00 17.85 -7.29
CA ALA A 78 29.28 18.42 -5.97
C ALA A 78 28.51 17.74 -4.82
N GLU A 79 27.58 16.85 -5.14
CA GLU A 79 26.75 16.15 -4.16
C GLU A 79 27.47 14.90 -3.64
N GLU A 80 27.41 14.70 -2.34
CA GLU A 80 27.93 13.51 -1.66
C GLU A 80 26.90 12.99 -0.65
N GLN A 81 26.72 11.67 -0.64
CA GLN A 81 25.94 10.97 0.38
C GLN A 81 26.75 9.78 0.88
N VAL A 82 26.79 9.55 2.19
CA VAL A 82 27.54 8.44 2.78
C VAL A 82 26.61 7.57 3.63
N ILE A 83 26.75 6.25 3.46
CA ILE A 83 26.27 5.23 4.39
C ILE A 83 27.50 4.72 5.13
N GLY A 84 27.67 5.20 6.37
CA GLY A 84 28.89 4.92 7.13
C GLY A 84 29.07 3.44 7.53
N PHE A 85 27.97 2.69 7.63
CA PHE A 85 28.00 1.26 7.91
C PHE A 85 26.65 0.60 7.60
N PHE A 86 26.65 -0.59 7.00
CA PHE A 86 25.48 -1.44 6.79
C PHE A 86 25.35 -2.43 7.94
N ASP A 87 24.41 -2.16 8.85
CA ASP A 87 24.07 -3.07 9.93
C ASP A 87 23.30 -4.30 9.41
N VAL A 88 23.33 -5.40 10.18
CA VAL A 88 22.49 -6.58 9.90
C VAL A 88 21.02 -6.17 9.96
N GLY A 89 20.25 -6.53 8.93
CA GLY A 89 18.85 -6.17 8.79
C GLY A 89 18.58 -4.83 8.10
N LEU A 90 19.62 -4.02 7.80
CA LEU A 90 19.45 -2.83 6.96
C LEU A 90 19.17 -3.27 5.50
N PRO A 91 18.06 -2.84 4.88
CA PRO A 91 17.74 -3.24 3.50
C PRO A 91 18.71 -2.57 2.52
N ALA A 92 19.74 -3.29 2.09
CA ALA A 92 20.83 -2.73 1.31
C ALA A 92 20.34 -2.07 0.02
N GLU A 93 19.47 -2.75 -0.73
CA GLU A 93 18.89 -2.22 -1.97
C GLU A 93 18.19 -0.89 -1.77
N TYR A 94 17.39 -0.77 -0.70
CA TYR A 94 16.66 0.47 -0.39
C TYR A 94 17.61 1.63 -0.13
N GLU A 95 18.61 1.44 0.74
CA GLU A 95 19.55 2.51 1.06
C GLU A 95 20.42 2.89 -0.13
N LEU A 96 20.88 1.92 -0.94
CA LEU A 96 21.61 2.19 -2.17
C LEU A 96 20.78 3.01 -3.17
N MET A 97 19.56 2.55 -3.49
CA MET A 97 18.68 3.25 -4.43
C MET A 97 18.32 4.65 -3.96
N ARG A 98 18.07 4.81 -2.65
CA ARG A 98 17.80 6.10 -2.03
C ARG A 98 18.99 7.05 -2.20
N SER A 99 20.19 6.61 -1.82
CA SER A 99 21.38 7.46 -1.88
C SER A 99 21.75 7.85 -3.30
N ILE A 100 21.62 6.93 -4.27
CA ILE A 100 21.82 7.24 -5.70
C ILE A 100 20.86 8.33 -6.16
N ARG A 101 19.55 8.21 -5.86
CA ARG A 101 18.56 9.25 -6.24
C ARG A 101 18.87 10.62 -5.62
N VAL A 102 19.32 10.62 -4.37
CA VAL A 102 19.68 11.85 -3.66
C VAL A 102 20.86 12.55 -4.36
N VAL A 103 21.97 11.86 -4.59
CA VAL A 103 23.15 12.49 -5.20
C VAL A 103 22.95 12.81 -6.68
N ALA A 104 22.15 12.01 -7.39
CA ALA A 104 21.83 12.25 -8.79
C ALA A 104 20.83 13.41 -8.99
N GLY A 105 20.27 13.98 -7.91
CA GLY A 105 19.32 15.08 -7.98
C GLY A 105 18.05 14.72 -8.74
N THR A 106 17.61 13.46 -8.71
CA THR A 106 16.44 13.01 -9.47
C THR A 106 15.17 13.67 -8.94
N GLU A 107 14.29 14.11 -9.85
CA GLU A 107 12.98 14.64 -9.47
C GLU A 107 12.19 13.62 -8.64
N ARG A 108 11.64 14.08 -7.51
CA ARG A 108 10.87 13.22 -6.60
C ARG A 108 9.47 13.04 -7.15
N LYS A 109 9.08 11.79 -7.33
CA LYS A 109 7.70 11.43 -7.63
C LYS A 109 6.78 11.84 -6.49
N ARG A 110 5.56 12.26 -6.82
CA ARG A 110 4.56 12.72 -5.87
C ARG A 110 3.59 11.61 -5.54
N VAL A 111 3.45 11.28 -4.26
CA VAL A 111 2.55 10.24 -3.76
C VAL A 111 1.43 10.90 -2.96
N GLY A 112 0.19 10.68 -3.39
CA GLY A 112 -1.00 11.10 -2.66
C GLY A 112 -1.46 10.01 -1.71
N VAL A 113 -1.49 10.28 -0.40
CA VAL A 113 -2.05 9.36 0.60
C VAL A 113 -3.48 9.79 0.88
N VAL A 114 -4.44 8.94 0.54
CA VAL A 114 -5.86 9.22 0.80
C VAL A 114 -6.09 9.25 2.31
N ALA A 115 -6.70 10.32 2.79
CA ALA A 115 -7.08 10.47 4.19
C ALA A 115 -8.21 9.48 4.51
N THR A 116 -7.93 8.53 5.39
CA THR A 116 -8.88 7.52 5.87
C THR A 116 -8.83 7.44 7.40
N MET A 117 -9.68 6.63 8.02
CA MET A 117 -9.68 6.44 9.47
C MET A 117 -8.40 5.78 10.00
N ALA A 118 -7.58 5.18 9.14
CA ALA A 118 -6.23 4.72 9.51
C ALA A 118 -5.32 5.90 9.94
N ASN A 119 -5.61 7.11 9.44
CA ASN A 119 -4.97 8.37 9.80
C ASN A 119 -3.42 8.31 9.81
N LEU A 120 -2.82 7.94 8.68
CA LEU A 120 -1.36 7.77 8.58
C LEU A 120 -0.58 9.06 8.85
N PHE A 121 -1.17 10.23 8.59
CA PHE A 121 -0.55 11.54 8.85
C PHE A 121 -0.63 11.96 10.33
N GLY A 122 -1.48 11.31 11.13
CA GLY A 122 -1.70 11.67 12.52
C GLY A 122 -2.41 13.02 12.65
N GLY A 123 -2.07 13.80 13.67
CA GLY A 123 -2.60 15.14 13.87
C GLY A 123 -3.08 15.40 15.30
N THR A 124 -3.61 16.60 15.52
CA THR A 124 -4.02 17.07 16.84
C THR A 124 -5.52 17.31 16.88
N ASN A 125 -6.22 16.60 17.76
CA ASN A 125 -7.61 16.89 18.07
C ASN A 125 -7.66 17.86 19.26
N PHE A 126 -7.84 19.15 18.98
CA PHE A 126 -7.88 20.20 20.01
C PHE A 126 -9.09 20.09 20.94
N GLN A 127 -10.20 19.53 20.49
CA GLN A 127 -11.40 19.35 21.33
C GLN A 127 -11.19 18.27 22.39
N ARG A 128 -10.46 17.21 22.05
CA ARG A 128 -10.15 16.10 22.97
C ARG A 128 -8.78 16.23 23.63
N ASN A 129 -8.05 17.32 23.34
CA ASN A 129 -6.66 17.52 23.73
C ASN A 129 -5.78 16.28 23.46
N GLN A 130 -5.98 15.66 22.30
CA GLN A 130 -5.33 14.40 21.92
C GLN A 130 -4.39 14.63 20.74
N PHE A 131 -3.16 14.14 20.86
CA PHE A 131 -2.17 14.12 19.80
C PHE A 131 -2.01 12.70 19.26
N THR A 132 -2.04 12.55 17.94
CA THR A 132 -1.75 11.30 17.24
C THR A 132 -0.49 11.52 16.40
N PRO A 133 0.60 10.77 16.65
CA PRO A 133 1.80 10.90 15.84
C PRO A 133 1.57 10.40 14.41
N GLN A 134 2.30 10.98 13.47
CA GLN A 134 2.41 10.46 12.11
C GLN A 134 3.05 9.06 12.13
N TRP A 135 2.58 8.16 11.26
CA TRP A 135 3.15 6.83 11.12
C TRP A 135 4.52 6.88 10.44
N SER A 136 5.44 6.04 10.91
CA SER A 136 6.81 5.97 10.37
C SER A 136 6.86 5.69 8.88
N VAL A 137 5.90 4.96 8.31
CA VAL A 137 5.82 4.70 6.87
C VAL A 137 5.76 5.98 6.05
N VAL A 138 5.05 7.02 6.52
CA VAL A 138 4.97 8.31 5.82
C VAL A 138 6.31 9.04 5.93
N THR A 139 6.97 8.96 7.08
CA THR A 139 8.32 9.52 7.27
C THR A 139 9.34 8.85 6.35
N GLU A 140 9.27 7.53 6.18
CA GLU A 140 10.14 6.80 5.25
C GLU A 140 9.86 7.17 3.79
N LEU A 141 8.60 7.22 3.36
CA LEU A 141 8.24 7.61 1.99
C LEU A 141 8.75 9.01 1.63
N ARG A 142 8.67 9.97 2.57
CA ARG A 142 9.15 11.36 2.35
C ARG A 142 10.65 11.48 2.10
N LYS A 143 11.44 10.44 2.43
CA LYS A 143 12.87 10.42 2.10
C LYS A 143 13.12 10.32 0.60
N GLN A 144 12.17 9.79 -0.17
CA GLN A 144 12.31 9.55 -1.62
C GLN A 144 11.25 10.26 -2.47
N TYR A 145 10.09 10.54 -1.90
CA TYR A 145 8.92 11.06 -2.61
C TYR A 145 8.46 12.41 -2.03
N ASP A 146 7.77 13.22 -2.85
CA ASP A 146 6.91 14.28 -2.31
C ASP A 146 5.60 13.65 -1.86
N VAL A 147 5.35 13.60 -0.55
CA VAL A 147 4.20 12.89 0.02
C VAL A 147 3.18 13.88 0.56
N VAL A 148 2.02 13.91 -0.08
CA VAL A 148 0.90 14.78 0.26
C VAL A 148 -0.29 13.97 0.74
N GLU A 149 -1.04 14.52 1.69
CA GLU A 149 -2.33 13.95 2.07
C GLU A 149 -3.40 14.44 1.10
N ILE A 150 -4.31 13.54 0.71
CA ILE A 150 -5.40 13.79 -0.22
C ILE A 150 -6.71 13.64 0.55
N SER A 151 -7.50 14.71 0.63
CA SER A 151 -8.87 14.63 1.14
C SER A 151 -9.79 13.99 0.09
N PRO A 152 -10.54 12.93 0.44
CA PRO A 152 -11.50 12.32 -0.48
C PRO A 152 -12.89 12.96 -0.40
N GLU A 153 -13.10 14.04 0.36
CA GLU A 153 -14.42 14.69 0.53
C GLU A 153 -14.97 15.31 -0.77
N MET A 154 -14.11 15.47 -1.78
CA MET A 154 -14.47 15.96 -3.11
C MET A 154 -13.59 15.30 -4.18
N ALA A 155 -13.92 15.53 -5.44
CA ALA A 155 -13.11 15.06 -6.56
C ALA A 155 -11.63 15.47 -6.41
N ILE A 156 -10.73 14.50 -6.60
CA ILE A 156 -9.29 14.69 -6.40
C ILE A 156 -8.72 15.53 -7.54
N GLY A 157 -8.47 16.82 -7.26
CA GLY A 157 -7.86 17.75 -8.21
C GLY A 157 -6.33 17.87 -8.10
N GLN A 158 -5.72 17.27 -7.06
CA GLN A 158 -4.28 17.29 -6.88
C GLN A 158 -3.62 16.32 -7.85
N ASP A 159 -2.66 16.81 -8.64
CA ASP A 159 -1.86 15.95 -9.52
C ASP A 159 -0.77 15.24 -8.72
N VAL A 160 -0.86 13.91 -8.67
CA VAL A 160 0.12 13.01 -8.06
C VAL A 160 0.48 11.90 -9.04
N ASP A 161 1.67 11.31 -8.90
CA ASP A 161 2.13 10.20 -9.73
C ASP A 161 1.50 8.86 -9.32
N ALA A 162 1.16 8.69 -8.05
CA ALA A 162 0.50 7.48 -7.53
C ALA A 162 -0.35 7.79 -6.29
N LEU A 163 -1.39 6.97 -6.06
CA LEU A 163 -2.17 6.97 -4.83
C LEU A 163 -1.76 5.85 -3.87
N LEU A 164 -1.76 6.14 -2.58
CA LEU A 164 -1.82 5.16 -1.50
C LEU A 164 -3.19 5.27 -0.84
N VAL A 165 -3.96 4.19 -0.87
CA VAL A 165 -5.32 4.13 -0.31
C VAL A 165 -5.33 3.15 0.86
N PRO A 166 -5.00 3.61 2.08
CA PRO A 166 -4.99 2.75 3.26
C PRO A 166 -6.41 2.56 3.78
N LEU A 167 -6.85 1.32 3.96
CA LEU A 167 -8.15 0.98 4.56
C LEU A 167 -9.35 1.68 3.87
N PRO A 168 -9.61 1.42 2.57
CA PRO A 168 -10.73 2.02 1.84
C PRO A 168 -12.11 1.68 2.41
N SER A 169 -12.20 0.71 3.32
CA SER A 169 -13.41 0.38 4.07
C SER A 169 -13.88 1.48 5.00
N SER A 170 -13.01 2.44 5.31
CA SER A 170 -13.36 3.57 6.18
C SER A 170 -13.90 4.79 5.43
N LEU A 171 -14.05 4.70 4.11
CA LEU A 171 -14.55 5.79 3.27
C LEU A 171 -16.08 5.77 3.17
N GLN A 172 -16.66 6.95 2.95
CA GLN A 172 -18.05 7.12 2.54
C GLN A 172 -18.25 6.71 1.07
N THR A 173 -19.51 6.55 0.66
CA THR A 173 -19.85 6.08 -0.69
C THR A 173 -19.38 7.05 -1.79
N ASP A 174 -19.53 8.35 -1.56
CA ASP A 174 -19.07 9.43 -2.45
C ASP A 174 -17.54 9.51 -2.48
N GLU A 175 -16.88 9.46 -1.32
CA GLU A 175 -15.42 9.40 -1.19
C GLU A 175 -14.83 8.22 -1.97
N GLN A 176 -15.43 7.03 -1.86
CA GLN A 176 -15.07 5.85 -2.67
C GLN A 176 -15.23 6.11 -4.16
N GLY A 177 -16.29 6.81 -4.57
CA GLY A 177 -16.51 7.23 -5.95
C GLY A 177 -15.37 8.10 -6.47
N PHE A 178 -15.02 9.18 -5.76
CA PHE A 178 -13.96 10.11 -6.16
C PHE A 178 -12.59 9.42 -6.25
N VAL A 179 -12.26 8.54 -5.30
CA VAL A 179 -11.01 7.76 -5.34
C VAL A 179 -11.00 6.80 -6.53
N ALA A 180 -12.10 6.09 -6.79
CA ALA A 180 -12.20 5.17 -7.92
C ALA A 180 -12.04 5.89 -9.26
N ASP A 181 -12.69 7.04 -9.43
CA ASP A 181 -12.62 7.81 -10.67
C ASP A 181 -11.21 8.32 -10.93
N TYR A 182 -10.49 8.75 -9.88
CA TYR A 182 -9.08 9.11 -10.02
C TYR A 182 -8.21 7.93 -10.44
N ILE A 183 -8.41 6.74 -9.88
CA ILE A 183 -7.69 5.51 -10.30
C ILE A 183 -8.00 5.17 -11.76
N ARG A 184 -9.28 5.24 -12.15
CA ARG A 184 -9.73 4.97 -13.53
C ARG A 184 -9.18 5.95 -14.56
N SER A 185 -8.81 7.16 -14.16
CA SER A 185 -8.10 8.12 -15.02
C SER A 185 -6.69 7.67 -15.45
N GLY A 186 -6.24 6.49 -15.00
CA GLY A 186 -4.96 5.88 -15.37
C GLY A 186 -3.87 6.08 -14.32
N LYS A 187 -4.21 6.65 -13.16
CA LYS A 187 -3.25 6.87 -12.06
C LYS A 187 -3.04 5.56 -11.29
N PRO A 188 -1.79 5.09 -11.11
CA PRO A 188 -1.52 3.88 -10.36
C PRO A 188 -1.87 4.07 -8.88
N ALA A 189 -2.34 3.00 -8.24
CA ALA A 189 -2.69 3.01 -6.82
C ALA A 189 -2.22 1.76 -6.10
N LEU A 190 -1.72 1.93 -4.88
CA LEU A 190 -1.55 0.87 -3.89
C LEU A 190 -2.74 0.92 -2.92
N ILE A 191 -3.55 -0.12 -2.91
CA ILE A 191 -4.73 -0.24 -2.06
C ILE A 191 -4.42 -1.25 -0.96
N LEU A 192 -4.52 -0.83 0.30
CA LEU A 192 -4.27 -1.69 1.45
C LEU A 192 -5.60 -2.00 2.15
N VAL A 193 -6.04 -3.25 2.04
CA VAL A 193 -7.28 -3.74 2.64
C VAL A 193 -6.93 -4.63 3.82
N ASP A 194 -7.71 -4.51 4.89
CA ASP A 194 -7.41 -5.21 6.14
C ASP A 194 -8.71 -5.67 6.80
N PRO A 195 -8.91 -6.99 6.98
CA PRO A 195 -10.10 -7.53 7.64
C PRO A 195 -10.06 -7.31 9.16
N LEU A 196 -8.89 -7.15 9.78
CA LEU A 196 -8.71 -6.99 11.22
C LEU A 196 -7.44 -6.16 11.52
N PRO A 197 -7.54 -4.82 11.47
CA PRO A 197 -6.40 -3.95 11.71
C PRO A 197 -5.79 -4.14 13.10
N ALA A 198 -4.55 -4.62 13.15
CA ALA A 198 -3.86 -4.93 14.41
C ALA A 198 -3.71 -3.71 15.34
N VAL A 199 -3.53 -2.52 14.76
CA VAL A 199 -3.38 -1.25 15.51
C VAL A 199 -4.69 -0.83 16.17
N ASN A 200 -5.82 -1.06 15.49
CA ASN A 200 -7.13 -0.76 16.03
C ASN A 200 -8.20 -1.68 15.41
N PRO A 201 -8.56 -2.79 16.09
CA PRO A 201 -9.55 -3.73 15.59
C PRO A 201 -10.95 -3.15 15.35
N THR A 202 -11.29 -2.01 15.96
CA THR A 202 -12.58 -1.33 15.72
C THR A 202 -12.67 -0.74 14.31
N LEU A 203 -11.56 -0.63 13.58
CA LEU A 203 -11.52 -0.18 12.20
C LEU A 203 -11.83 -1.30 11.20
N SER A 204 -12.01 -2.53 11.67
CA SER A 204 -12.40 -3.65 10.79
C SER A 204 -13.68 -3.33 10.03
N PRO A 205 -13.75 -3.62 8.72
CA PRO A 205 -15.01 -3.51 7.94
C PRO A 205 -16.17 -4.29 8.58
N SER A 206 -15.87 -5.39 9.29
CA SER A 206 -16.87 -6.27 9.91
C SER A 206 -17.57 -5.62 11.12
N GLU A 207 -16.96 -4.61 11.74
CA GLU A 207 -17.58 -3.86 12.84
C GLU A 207 -18.68 -2.89 12.36
N TRP A 208 -18.68 -2.55 11.07
CA TRP A 208 -19.56 -1.54 10.48
C TRP A 208 -20.76 -2.11 9.73
N VAL A 209 -20.81 -3.44 9.50
CA VAL A 209 -21.89 -4.13 8.79
C VAL A 209 -22.87 -4.83 9.76
N GLY A 210 -24.11 -5.04 9.32
CA GLY A 210 -25.14 -5.75 10.12
C GLY A 210 -25.47 -5.09 11.46
N ASP A 211 -25.68 -5.88 12.51
CA ASP A 211 -25.92 -5.36 13.88
C ASP A 211 -24.63 -4.92 14.61
N GLY A 212 -23.46 -5.13 14.01
CA GLY A 212 -22.16 -4.77 14.58
C GLY A 212 -21.93 -5.39 15.96
N ASN A 213 -20.94 -4.88 16.71
CA ASN A 213 -20.80 -5.23 18.12
C ASN A 213 -21.84 -4.46 18.96
N PRO A 214 -22.80 -5.16 19.63
CA PRO A 214 -23.86 -4.50 20.42
C PRO A 214 -23.33 -3.69 21.61
N PHE A 215 -22.11 -3.98 22.07
CA PHE A 215 -21.45 -3.23 23.14
C PHE A 215 -20.80 -1.94 22.65
N THR A 216 -20.39 -1.89 21.37
CA THR A 216 -19.83 -0.69 20.75
C THR A 216 -20.94 0.23 20.26
N TYR A 217 -22.02 -0.32 19.71
CA TYR A 217 -23.15 0.42 19.17
C TYR A 217 -24.46 -0.10 19.77
N PRO A 218 -25.01 0.57 20.81
CA PRO A 218 -26.27 0.19 21.41
C PRO A 218 -27.39 0.11 20.35
N PRO A 219 -28.29 -0.89 20.43
CA PRO A 219 -29.41 -1.03 19.51
C PRO A 219 -30.25 0.27 19.44
N GLY A 220 -30.56 0.71 18.22
CA GLY A 220 -31.42 1.89 17.97
C GLY A 220 -30.73 3.24 17.92
N GLN A 221 -29.40 3.32 18.14
CA GLN A 221 -28.61 4.53 17.89
C GLN A 221 -28.08 4.54 16.44
N PRO A 222 -28.13 5.68 15.71
CA PRO A 222 -27.50 5.78 14.40
C PRO A 222 -26.00 5.53 14.54
N ARG A 223 -25.46 4.60 13.77
CA ARG A 223 -24.02 4.33 13.79
C ARG A 223 -23.28 5.43 13.03
N PRO A 224 -22.38 6.18 13.69
CA PRO A 224 -21.41 6.99 12.98
C PRO A 224 -20.36 6.03 12.42
N GLY A 225 -20.28 5.92 11.10
CA GLY A 225 -19.34 5.02 10.45
C GLY A 225 -19.34 5.19 8.93
N PRO A 226 -18.36 4.58 8.25
CA PRO A 226 -18.33 4.51 6.79
C PRO A 226 -19.58 3.84 6.25
N ARG A 227 -20.11 4.37 5.14
CA ARG A 227 -21.26 3.80 4.42
C ARG A 227 -20.88 3.20 3.06
N GLY A 228 -19.62 3.32 2.65
CA GLY A 228 -19.13 2.76 1.41
C GLY A 228 -19.17 1.23 1.40
N ASN A 229 -19.65 0.65 0.30
CA ASN A 229 -19.60 -0.80 0.10
C ASN A 229 -18.22 -1.19 -0.44
N VAL A 230 -17.26 -1.34 0.46
CA VAL A 230 -15.85 -1.61 0.09
C VAL A 230 -15.67 -2.88 -0.74
N ARG A 231 -16.49 -3.92 -0.50
CA ARG A 231 -16.40 -5.18 -1.27
C ARG A 231 -16.77 -4.95 -2.72
N GLU A 232 -17.86 -4.23 -2.96
CA GLU A 232 -18.28 -3.84 -4.30
C GLU A 232 -17.28 -2.87 -4.94
N TRP A 233 -16.76 -1.92 -4.17
CA TRP A 233 -15.74 -0.99 -4.63
C TRP A 233 -14.48 -1.69 -5.14
N ILE A 234 -13.94 -2.66 -4.39
CA ILE A 234 -12.78 -3.47 -4.80
C ILE A 234 -13.11 -4.37 -5.99
N ARG A 235 -14.33 -4.97 -6.01
CA ARG A 235 -14.81 -5.77 -7.15
C ARG A 235 -14.83 -4.97 -8.45
N ASN A 236 -15.26 -3.72 -8.39
CA ASN A 236 -15.27 -2.79 -9.53
C ASN A 236 -13.87 -2.36 -9.99
N LEU A 237 -12.82 -2.69 -9.23
CA LEU A 237 -11.42 -2.51 -9.58
C LEU A 237 -10.75 -3.83 -10.01
N GLY A 238 -11.50 -4.92 -10.18
CA GLY A 238 -10.99 -6.18 -10.72
C GLY A 238 -10.60 -7.25 -9.70
N VAL A 239 -10.98 -7.09 -8.43
CA VAL A 239 -10.61 -8.03 -7.35
C VAL A 239 -11.83 -8.42 -6.51
N ASP A 240 -12.04 -9.70 -6.26
CA ASP A 240 -12.95 -10.13 -5.21
C ASP A 240 -12.18 -10.25 -3.90
N TRP A 241 -12.65 -9.53 -2.88
CA TRP A 241 -12.16 -9.60 -1.52
C TRP A 241 -13.33 -9.82 -0.59
N GLU A 242 -13.19 -10.74 0.35
CA GLU A 242 -14.21 -11.00 1.37
C GLU A 242 -13.77 -10.39 2.71
N PRO A 243 -14.31 -9.22 3.10
CA PRO A 243 -13.83 -8.49 4.28
C PRO A 243 -13.88 -9.27 5.61
N PRO A 244 -14.85 -10.18 5.85
CA PRO A 244 -14.87 -10.97 7.06
C PRO A 244 -13.90 -12.17 7.08
N ARG A 245 -13.15 -12.47 6.02
CA ARG A 245 -12.25 -13.63 5.96
C ARG A 245 -10.83 -13.22 6.34
N ILE A 246 -10.25 -13.93 7.30
CA ILE A 246 -8.90 -13.74 7.80
C ILE A 246 -8.12 -15.03 7.57
N VAL A 247 -7.00 -14.92 6.86
CA VAL A 247 -6.09 -16.02 6.53
C VAL A 247 -5.18 -16.29 7.73
N TRP A 248 -4.93 -17.57 7.99
CA TRP A 248 -3.90 -18.04 8.90
C TRP A 248 -2.97 -19.01 8.17
N ASP A 249 -1.73 -19.10 8.62
CA ASP A 249 -0.69 -19.97 8.06
C ASP A 249 0.14 -20.54 9.22
N ALA A 250 0.34 -21.85 9.23
CA ALA A 250 1.10 -22.52 10.28
C ALA A 250 2.62 -22.31 10.16
N TYR A 251 3.10 -21.81 9.01
CA TYR A 251 4.53 -21.56 8.81
C TYR A 251 5.01 -20.38 9.66
N ASN A 252 6.00 -20.63 10.51
CA ASN A 252 6.73 -19.62 11.26
C ASN A 252 8.22 -20.02 11.33
N PRO A 253 9.12 -19.30 10.64
CA PRO A 253 10.55 -19.64 10.64
C PRO A 253 11.29 -19.19 11.90
N HIS A 254 10.63 -18.50 12.84
CA HIS A 254 11.24 -17.87 14.01
C HIS A 254 10.81 -18.55 15.32
N PRO A 255 11.63 -19.45 15.89
CA PRO A 255 11.30 -20.15 17.14
C PRO A 255 11.01 -19.21 18.32
N GLU A 256 11.65 -18.05 18.39
CA GLU A 256 11.42 -17.01 19.39
C GLU A 256 10.04 -16.36 19.28
N LEU A 257 9.42 -16.42 18.08
CA LEU A 257 8.07 -15.94 17.80
C LEU A 257 7.04 -17.07 17.77
N ALA A 258 7.37 -18.29 18.24
CA ALA A 258 6.44 -19.43 18.25
C ALA A 258 5.16 -19.20 19.09
N HIS A 259 5.15 -18.16 19.93
CA HIS A 259 3.98 -17.75 20.72
C HIS A 259 2.99 -16.88 19.92
N MET A 260 3.38 -16.40 18.75
CA MET A 260 2.49 -15.62 17.87
C MET A 260 1.36 -16.51 17.36
N PRO A 261 0.13 -15.98 17.23
CA PRO A 261 -0.96 -16.72 16.60
C PRO A 261 -0.65 -16.94 15.11
N GLU A 262 -1.15 -18.03 14.53
CA GLU A 262 -0.97 -18.36 13.10
C GLU A 262 -1.66 -17.37 12.16
N ASP A 263 -2.54 -16.50 12.70
CA ASP A 263 -3.12 -15.38 11.97
C ASP A 263 -2.10 -14.21 11.78
N VAL A 264 -0.93 -14.29 12.43
CA VAL A 264 0.29 -13.57 12.04
C VAL A 264 1.03 -14.43 11.03
N VAL A 265 0.81 -14.13 9.75
CA VAL A 265 1.28 -14.95 8.64
C VAL A 265 2.69 -14.54 8.25
N PHE A 266 3.61 -15.50 8.30
CA PHE A 266 4.96 -15.36 7.77
C PHE A 266 4.97 -15.93 6.35
N LEU A 267 5.44 -15.17 5.38
CA LEU A 267 5.69 -15.63 4.02
C LEU A 267 7.19 -15.75 3.82
N GLY A 268 7.66 -16.88 3.34
CA GLY A 268 9.09 -17.11 3.11
C GLY A 268 9.34 -18.43 2.40
N ALA A 269 10.59 -18.66 2.00
CA ALA A 269 10.99 -19.84 1.21
C ALA A 269 10.64 -21.20 1.88
N GLY A 270 10.47 -21.23 3.20
CA GLY A 270 10.14 -22.44 3.95
C GLY A 270 8.65 -22.78 4.04
N ASN A 271 7.75 -21.98 3.46
CA ASN A 271 6.29 -22.20 3.59
C ASN A 271 5.73 -23.30 2.65
N GLU A 272 6.62 -24.06 2.01
CA GLU A 272 6.32 -25.18 1.10
C GLU A 272 5.46 -24.81 -0.13
N ASN A 273 5.24 -23.51 -0.39
CA ASN A 273 4.60 -23.02 -1.61
C ASN A 273 5.64 -22.29 -2.49
N PRO A 274 5.98 -22.81 -3.69
CA PRO A 274 6.94 -22.16 -4.57
C PRO A 274 6.41 -20.84 -5.19
N ALA A 275 5.10 -20.58 -5.09
CA ALA A 275 4.46 -19.38 -5.61
C ALA A 275 4.23 -18.30 -4.52
N THR A 276 4.78 -18.49 -3.32
CA THR A 276 4.70 -17.54 -2.19
C THR A 276 5.15 -16.15 -2.55
N PHE A 277 6.25 -16.06 -3.29
CA PHE A 277 6.70 -14.85 -3.95
C PHE A 277 6.68 -15.12 -5.45
N ASP A 278 6.06 -14.24 -6.23
CA ASP A 278 6.15 -14.34 -7.69
C ASP A 278 7.60 -14.08 -8.14
N ALA A 279 8.28 -15.14 -8.56
CA ALA A 279 9.66 -15.10 -9.05
C ALA A 279 9.79 -14.41 -10.43
N GLY A 280 8.68 -14.26 -11.16
CA GLY A 280 8.63 -13.54 -12.43
C GLY A 280 8.49 -12.04 -12.26
N ASP A 281 8.12 -11.57 -11.06
CA ASP A 281 7.89 -10.15 -10.80
C ASP A 281 9.03 -9.49 -10.01
N PRO A 282 9.66 -8.41 -10.53
CA PRO A 282 10.75 -7.73 -9.82
C PRO A 282 10.39 -7.22 -8.42
N MET A 283 9.11 -6.96 -8.13
CA MET A 283 8.68 -6.46 -6.81
C MET A 283 8.74 -7.55 -5.73
N THR A 284 8.62 -8.82 -6.10
CA THR A 284 8.53 -9.95 -5.17
C THR A 284 9.66 -10.95 -5.32
N ALA A 285 10.31 -11.02 -6.49
CA ALA A 285 11.33 -12.03 -6.80
C ALA A 285 12.54 -12.03 -5.85
N ARG A 286 12.85 -10.89 -5.21
CA ARG A 286 13.97 -10.74 -4.26
C ARG A 286 13.54 -10.71 -2.79
N LEU A 287 12.24 -10.83 -2.50
CA LEU A 287 11.77 -10.87 -1.12
C LEU A 287 12.24 -12.16 -0.46
N GLN A 288 12.78 -12.02 0.75
CA GLN A 288 13.23 -13.17 1.56
C GLN A 288 12.13 -13.63 2.51
N GLU A 289 11.50 -12.65 3.16
CA GLU A 289 10.44 -12.88 4.12
C GLU A 289 9.51 -11.66 4.20
N LEU A 290 8.21 -11.90 4.43
CA LEU A 290 7.22 -10.88 4.77
C LEU A 290 6.37 -11.34 5.95
N VAL A 291 5.97 -10.41 6.81
CA VAL A 291 5.04 -10.68 7.91
C VAL A 291 3.78 -9.86 7.69
N LEU A 292 2.63 -10.54 7.71
CA LEU A 292 1.31 -9.96 7.56
C LEU A 292 0.50 -10.21 8.84
N LEU A 293 -0.08 -9.15 9.40
CA LEU A 293 -0.89 -9.26 10.61
C LEU A 293 -2.36 -9.40 10.20
N PHE A 294 -2.97 -10.55 10.51
CA PHE A 294 -4.37 -10.87 10.22
C PHE A 294 -4.78 -10.60 8.75
N PRO A 295 -4.01 -11.07 7.74
CA PRO A 295 -4.30 -10.75 6.35
C PRO A 295 -5.64 -11.31 5.87
N GLY A 296 -6.25 -10.64 4.89
CA GLY A 296 -7.34 -11.22 4.10
C GLY A 296 -6.82 -12.01 2.90
N SER A 297 -7.73 -12.48 2.05
CA SER A 297 -7.39 -13.12 0.77
C SER A 297 -8.11 -12.47 -0.40
N LEU A 298 -7.44 -12.45 -1.55
CA LEU A 298 -7.90 -11.85 -2.79
C LEU A 298 -8.17 -12.94 -3.81
N GLN A 299 -9.17 -12.73 -4.65
CA GLN A 299 -9.48 -13.59 -5.79
C GLN A 299 -9.66 -12.73 -7.04
N ALA A 300 -9.40 -13.33 -8.20
CA ALA A 300 -9.72 -12.70 -9.46
C ALA A 300 -11.24 -12.63 -9.65
N VAL A 301 -11.72 -11.52 -10.22
CA VAL A 301 -13.09 -11.48 -10.74
C VAL A 301 -13.15 -12.17 -12.10
N GLU A 302 -14.31 -12.76 -12.42
CA GLU A 302 -14.58 -13.29 -13.77
C GLU A 302 -14.96 -12.14 -14.73
N ASP A 303 -14.02 -11.22 -14.99
CA ASP A 303 -14.20 -10.11 -15.91
C ASP A 303 -12.97 -9.95 -16.82
N PRO A 304 -13.09 -10.15 -18.14
CA PRO A 304 -11.96 -10.12 -19.07
C PRO A 304 -11.34 -8.72 -19.23
N ARG A 305 -11.96 -7.66 -18.68
CA ARG A 305 -11.38 -6.31 -18.67
C ARG A 305 -10.23 -6.18 -17.68
N PHE A 306 -10.02 -7.15 -16.79
CA PHE A 306 -8.95 -7.10 -15.79
C PHE A 306 -7.99 -8.27 -15.96
N GLU A 307 -6.70 -7.96 -15.96
CA GLU A 307 -5.63 -8.92 -15.75
C GLU A 307 -5.33 -8.97 -14.26
N PHE A 308 -5.37 -10.18 -13.68
CA PHE A 308 -5.07 -10.45 -12.29
C PHE A 308 -3.77 -11.26 -12.19
N GLN A 309 -2.71 -10.65 -11.65
CA GLN A 309 -1.43 -11.30 -11.40
C GLN A 309 -1.24 -11.48 -9.88
N PRO A 310 -1.32 -12.71 -9.35
CA PRO A 310 -0.97 -12.98 -7.95
C PRO A 310 0.50 -12.65 -7.70
N LEU A 311 0.81 -11.94 -6.60
CA LEU A 311 2.18 -11.56 -6.23
C LEU A 311 2.66 -12.28 -4.98
N LEU A 312 1.77 -12.43 -3.99
CA LEU A 312 2.05 -13.06 -2.71
C LEU A 312 1.00 -14.12 -2.41
N ARG A 313 1.44 -15.30 -1.96
CA ARG A 313 0.59 -16.42 -1.57
C ARG A 313 0.98 -16.99 -0.22
N SER A 314 0.02 -17.49 0.55
CA SER A 314 0.27 -18.27 1.76
C SER A 314 0.94 -19.61 1.46
N GLY A 315 1.44 -20.28 2.50
CA GLY A 315 1.93 -21.64 2.44
C GLY A 315 0.81 -22.68 2.28
N MET A 316 1.22 -23.95 2.13
CA MET A 316 0.30 -25.06 1.89
C MET A 316 -0.41 -25.54 3.17
N VAL A 317 0.11 -25.17 4.35
CA VAL A 317 -0.51 -25.45 5.66
C VAL A 317 -1.20 -24.18 6.14
N SER A 318 -2.24 -23.79 5.42
CA SER A 318 -2.99 -22.57 5.68
C SER A 318 -4.50 -22.82 5.65
N GLY A 319 -5.26 -21.78 5.96
CA GLY A 319 -6.72 -21.77 5.93
C GLY A 319 -7.23 -20.37 6.20
N ALA A 320 -8.55 -20.22 6.30
CA ALA A 320 -9.15 -18.94 6.68
C ALA A 320 -10.31 -19.09 7.67
N ASN A 321 -10.33 -18.15 8.62
CA ASN A 321 -11.35 -18.00 9.64
C ASN A 321 -12.25 -16.82 9.34
N GLY A 322 -13.49 -16.90 9.82
CA GLY A 322 -14.40 -15.75 9.81
C GLY A 322 -14.08 -14.79 10.95
N TYR A 323 -14.24 -13.48 10.72
CA TYR A 323 -14.03 -12.42 11.71
C TYR A 323 -14.70 -12.74 13.04
N PHE A 324 -15.97 -13.13 13.03
CA PHE A 324 -16.76 -13.43 14.24
C PHE A 324 -16.34 -14.72 14.97
N SER A 325 -15.49 -15.56 14.37
CA SER A 325 -14.87 -16.70 15.07
C SER A 325 -13.59 -16.30 15.83
N LEU A 326 -12.91 -15.26 15.33
CA LEU A 326 -11.68 -14.70 15.86
C LEU A 326 -11.94 -13.59 16.86
N VAL A 327 -12.93 -12.75 16.62
CA VAL A 327 -13.20 -11.55 17.42
C VAL A 327 -14.48 -11.71 18.20
N ARG A 328 -14.41 -11.40 19.50
CA ARG A 328 -15.57 -11.31 20.38
C ARG A 328 -15.75 -9.88 20.84
N GLY A 329 -16.97 -9.38 20.74
CA GLY A 329 -17.33 -8.09 21.31
C GLY A 329 -17.39 -8.15 22.83
N THR A 330 -16.73 -7.21 23.50
CA THR A 330 -16.81 -7.01 24.96
C THR A 330 -17.16 -5.55 25.28
N PRO A 331 -17.60 -5.24 26.51
CA PRO A 331 -17.75 -3.85 26.97
C PRO A 331 -16.48 -2.99 26.88
N PHE A 332 -15.30 -3.62 26.76
CA PHE A 332 -14.00 -2.94 26.61
C PHE A 332 -13.53 -2.89 25.15
N GLY A 333 -14.36 -3.31 24.20
CA GLY A 333 -14.05 -3.36 22.78
C GLY A 333 -13.88 -4.80 22.23
N PRO A 334 -13.55 -4.92 20.94
CA PRO A 334 -13.26 -6.20 20.30
C PRO A 334 -12.03 -6.86 20.93
N GLN A 335 -12.16 -8.13 21.32
CA GLN A 335 -11.07 -8.96 21.82
C GLN A 335 -10.81 -10.12 20.87
N VAL A 336 -9.55 -10.32 20.49
CA VAL A 336 -9.12 -11.43 19.64
C VAL A 336 -8.98 -12.70 20.48
N ASN A 337 -9.58 -13.79 20.00
CA ASN A 337 -9.41 -15.13 20.53
C ASN A 337 -8.02 -15.64 20.12
N PRO A 338 -7.12 -15.93 21.07
CA PRO A 338 -5.75 -16.38 20.73
C PRO A 338 -5.71 -17.81 20.17
N SER A 339 -6.78 -18.58 20.30
CA SER A 339 -6.85 -19.97 19.83
C SER A 339 -8.21 -20.22 19.15
N PRO A 340 -8.45 -19.63 17.98
CA PRO A 340 -9.62 -19.97 17.16
C PRO A 340 -9.54 -21.43 16.71
N PRO A 341 -10.68 -22.09 16.42
CA PRO A 341 -10.64 -23.34 15.70
C PRO A 341 -10.02 -23.09 14.32
N ARG A 342 -9.01 -23.90 13.94
CA ARG A 342 -8.36 -23.83 12.63
C ARG A 342 -8.64 -25.12 11.88
N ARG A 343 -9.01 -24.98 10.61
CA ARG A 343 -9.23 -26.11 9.71
C ARG A 343 -8.47 -25.84 8.43
N GLN A 344 -7.39 -26.57 8.24
CA GLN A 344 -6.65 -26.56 6.99
C GLN A 344 -7.59 -26.96 5.84
N ASP A 345 -7.45 -26.30 4.71
CA ASP A 345 -8.01 -26.72 3.43
C ASP A 345 -6.89 -26.95 2.41
N ASP A 346 -7.26 -27.39 1.21
CA ASP A 346 -6.32 -27.72 0.13
C ASP A 346 -5.95 -26.48 -0.71
N ASP A 347 -6.41 -25.29 -0.31
CA ASP A 347 -6.22 -24.03 -1.03
C ASP A 347 -4.97 -23.28 -0.54
N ASP A 348 -4.39 -22.47 -1.42
CA ASP A 348 -3.48 -21.40 -1.04
C ASP A 348 -4.17 -20.03 -1.19
N TYR A 349 -3.75 -19.07 -0.39
CA TYR A 349 -4.43 -17.78 -0.28
C TYR A 349 -3.58 -16.69 -0.89
N ILE A 350 -4.12 -16.00 -1.89
CA ILE A 350 -3.46 -14.85 -2.50
C ILE A 350 -3.66 -13.66 -1.57
N VAL A 351 -2.58 -13.12 -1.03
CA VAL A 351 -2.61 -12.00 -0.06
C VAL A 351 -2.15 -10.68 -0.66
N ALA A 352 -1.59 -10.71 -1.87
CA ALA A 352 -1.38 -9.53 -2.71
C ALA A 352 -1.42 -9.89 -4.19
N ALA A 353 -1.91 -8.96 -5.01
CA ALA A 353 -1.99 -9.11 -6.46
C ALA A 353 -1.78 -7.78 -7.17
N ARG A 354 -1.27 -7.82 -8.39
CA ARG A 354 -1.27 -6.70 -9.33
C ARG A 354 -2.46 -6.82 -10.27
N ILE A 355 -3.17 -5.72 -10.44
CA ILE A 355 -4.31 -5.63 -11.35
C ILE A 355 -4.00 -4.65 -12.46
N ARG A 356 -4.34 -5.01 -13.70
CA ARG A 356 -4.27 -4.12 -14.86
C ARG A 356 -5.60 -4.13 -15.58
N SER A 357 -6.08 -2.95 -15.97
CA SER A 357 -7.21 -2.85 -16.89
C SER A 357 -6.73 -3.11 -18.32
N VAL A 358 -7.32 -4.12 -18.96
CA VAL A 358 -7.05 -4.51 -20.35
C VAL A 358 -8.22 -4.02 -21.19
N GLY A 359 -8.05 -2.84 -21.84
CA GLY A 359 -9.04 -2.35 -22.81
C GLY A 359 -9.60 -0.93 -22.62
N GLY A 360 -8.82 0.02 -22.08
CA GLY A 360 -9.27 1.41 -21.84
C GLY A 360 -8.66 2.49 -22.75
N GLY A 361 -8.16 2.14 -23.94
CA GLY A 361 -7.50 3.11 -24.85
C GLY A 361 -8.35 3.65 -25.98
N ALA A 362 -9.59 3.19 -26.18
CA ALA A 362 -10.35 3.52 -27.40
C ALA A 362 -11.88 3.62 -27.25
N ALA A 363 -12.44 3.56 -26.04
CA ALA A 363 -13.90 3.50 -25.85
C ALA A 363 -14.54 4.74 -25.19
N ASP A 364 -13.75 5.70 -24.69
CA ASP A 364 -14.28 6.92 -24.04
C ASP A 364 -14.07 8.22 -24.85
N GLU A 365 -13.57 8.15 -26.10
CA GLU A 365 -13.52 9.29 -27.03
C GLU A 365 -14.71 9.33 -28.02
N ALA A 366 -15.87 8.81 -27.62
CA ALA A 366 -17.11 8.96 -28.39
C ALA A 366 -18.15 9.82 -27.63
N VAL A 367 -17.73 10.97 -27.11
CA VAL A 367 -18.65 12.09 -26.78
C VAL A 367 -18.01 13.40 -27.25
N ALA A 368 -18.07 13.61 -28.56
CA ALA A 368 -17.85 14.88 -29.25
C ALA A 368 -18.63 14.75 -30.58
N GLU A 369 -19.55 15.59 -31.03
CA GLU A 369 -20.19 16.85 -30.65
C GLU A 369 -21.61 16.78 -31.32
N PRO A 370 -22.61 17.59 -30.93
CA PRO A 370 -23.86 17.63 -31.70
C PRO A 370 -23.62 18.27 -33.07
N GLU A 371 -24.03 17.58 -34.15
CA GLU A 371 -23.94 18.11 -35.52
C GLU A 371 -24.72 19.43 -35.67
N PRO A 372 -24.23 20.38 -36.49
CA PRO A 372 -24.95 21.61 -36.78
C PRO A 372 -26.04 21.34 -37.83
N GLU A 373 -27.30 21.59 -37.46
CA GLU A 373 -28.39 21.63 -38.43
C GLU A 373 -28.14 22.77 -39.43
N THR A 374 -27.96 22.41 -40.70
CA THR A 374 -28.00 23.33 -41.84
C THR A 374 -29.39 23.30 -42.45
N GLY A 375 -30.02 24.48 -42.51
CA GLY A 375 -31.46 24.62 -42.70
C GLY A 375 -31.97 24.69 -44.14
N ALA A 376 -33.28 24.96 -44.24
CA ALA A 376 -33.91 25.49 -45.44
C ALA A 376 -35.04 26.46 -45.04
N ALA A 377 -34.93 27.69 -45.52
CA ALA A 377 -35.86 28.79 -45.30
C ALA A 377 -37.09 28.72 -46.23
N ALA A 378 -38.23 29.21 -45.75
CA ALA A 378 -39.26 29.84 -46.58
C ALA A 378 -40.05 30.89 -45.78
N SER A 379 -40.22 32.06 -46.41
CA SER A 379 -40.68 33.36 -45.93
C SER A 379 -42.15 33.47 -45.47
N PRO A 380 -42.57 34.60 -44.84
CA PRO A 380 -43.89 34.78 -44.24
C PRO A 380 -44.88 35.52 -45.16
N GLU A 381 -46.18 35.18 -45.10
CA GLU A 381 -47.24 36.06 -45.60
C GLU A 381 -48.62 35.79 -44.95
N ALA A 382 -49.16 36.86 -44.34
CA ALA A 382 -50.55 37.34 -44.27
C ALA A 382 -51.77 36.47 -43.85
N ALA A 383 -52.38 36.93 -42.73
CA ALA A 383 -53.75 37.46 -42.59
C ALA A 383 -55.01 36.56 -42.42
N GLU A 384 -55.91 37.12 -41.57
CA GLU A 384 -57.35 36.89 -41.36
C GLU A 384 -57.78 35.63 -40.57
N ALA A 385 -58.25 35.77 -39.32
CA ALA A 385 -59.53 36.31 -38.83
C ALA A 385 -60.61 35.21 -38.71
N ASP A 386 -61.01 34.90 -37.47
CA ASP A 386 -62.42 34.73 -37.17
C ASP A 386 -62.70 34.94 -35.68
N ALA A 387 -63.79 35.68 -35.43
CA ALA A 387 -64.29 36.07 -34.13
C ALA A 387 -65.79 35.78 -34.09
N GLU A 388 -66.25 35.03 -33.08
CA GLU A 388 -67.65 35.00 -32.61
C GLU A 388 -67.62 34.42 -31.18
N ALA A 389 -67.82 35.15 -30.08
CA ALA A 389 -68.94 35.98 -29.58
C ALA A 389 -70.04 35.18 -28.83
N ALA A 390 -70.13 35.40 -27.50
CA ALA A 390 -71.33 35.57 -26.67
C ALA A 390 -70.92 35.64 -25.17
N ALA A 391 -70.82 36.82 -24.55
CA ALA A 391 -71.86 37.60 -23.85
C ALA A 391 -72.19 37.08 -22.42
N SER A 392 -71.63 37.73 -21.38
CA SER A 392 -72.30 38.58 -20.35
C SER A 392 -73.10 37.79 -19.29
N VAL A 393 -72.99 38.04 -17.99
CA VAL A 393 -73.51 39.21 -17.25
C VAL A 393 -72.96 39.20 -15.81
N ALA A 394 -72.72 40.40 -15.27
CA ALA A 394 -72.36 40.72 -13.89
C ALA A 394 -73.52 40.56 -12.89
N GLY A 395 -73.24 40.35 -11.60
CA GLY A 395 -74.23 40.53 -10.55
C GLY A 395 -73.73 40.15 -9.16
N ALA A 396 -73.63 41.16 -8.29
CA ALA A 396 -73.16 41.11 -6.91
C ALA A 396 -74.20 40.54 -5.91
N GLU A 397 -73.69 39.90 -4.84
CA GLU A 397 -74.12 39.95 -3.42
C GLU A 397 -75.59 39.61 -3.03
N PRO A 398 -75.86 39.15 -1.78
CA PRO A 398 -75.35 39.64 -0.49
C PRO A 398 -74.57 38.65 0.40
#